data_AF-A0A920DGR3-F1
#
_entry.id   AF-A0A920DGR3-F1
#
_cell.length_a   1.000
_cell.length_b   1.000
_cell.length_c   1.000
_cell.angle_alpha   90.00
_cell.angle_beta   90.00
_cell.angle_gamma   90.00
#
_symmetry.space_group_name_H-M   'P 1'
#
loop_
_entity.id
_entity.type
_entity.pdbx_description
1 polymer ?
#
loop_
_entity_poly.entity_id
_entity_poly.type
_entity_poly.pdbx_seq_one_letter_code
_entity_poly.pdbx_strand_id
1 'polypeptide(L)'
;MIKDSTKEIATSLPAIRISETLSGDAIGTNMVMLGAAYQNGLIPLKSENILKAIELNGIGVEKNIYNFNLGRLFTVNPSHEIFNFLAKDIVKDLNSVEFFKDRLKRIEKYDQRVVEDFKKSKEIIDSILSQEVDSENINKDAIKRAL
;
A
#
# COMPACT_ATOMS: atom_id res chain seq x y z
N MET A 1 15.03 7.61 -21.95
CA MET A 1 14.13 7.30 -23.08
C MET A 1 12.64 7.47 -22.76
N ILE A 2 12.24 8.29 -21.77
CA ILE A 2 10.82 8.65 -21.51
C ILE A 2 10.74 10.14 -21.15
N LYS A 3 11.26 11.01 -22.01
CA LYS A 3 11.09 12.47 -21.84
C LYS A 3 10.43 13.12 -23.06
N ASP A 4 10.53 12.50 -24.25
CA ASP A 4 10.11 13.14 -25.51
C ASP A 4 8.99 12.40 -26.26
N SER A 5 8.41 11.34 -25.68
CA SER A 5 7.41 10.48 -26.37
C SER A 5 5.96 10.72 -25.98
N THR A 6 5.68 11.58 -25.01
CA THR A 6 4.31 11.80 -24.51
C THR A 6 4.02 13.28 -24.35
N LYS A 7 2.92 13.73 -24.98
CA LYS A 7 2.12 14.88 -24.49
C LYS A 7 2.04 14.80 -22.96
N GLU A 8 2.06 15.95 -22.29
CA GLU A 8 2.00 16.09 -20.82
C GLU A 8 1.22 14.96 -20.13
N ILE A 9 1.79 14.41 -19.05
CA ILE A 9 1.12 13.38 -18.26
C ILE A 9 -0.17 13.97 -17.71
N ALA A 10 -1.30 13.60 -18.30
CA ALA A 10 -2.61 14.15 -17.94
C ALA A 10 -3.07 13.67 -16.55
N THR A 11 -2.73 12.43 -16.16
CA THR A 11 -3.12 11.88 -14.85
C THR A 11 -2.25 10.67 -14.46
N SER A 12 -2.13 10.41 -13.16
CA SER A 12 -1.45 9.23 -12.60
C SER A 12 -2.39 8.53 -11.61
N LEU A 13 -2.53 7.21 -11.73
CA LEU A 13 -3.36 6.39 -10.85
C LEU A 13 -2.78 4.99 -10.64
N PRO A 14 -2.96 4.37 -9.47
CA PRO A 14 -2.50 3.02 -9.18
C PRO A 14 -3.48 1.95 -9.71
N ALA A 15 -3.72 1.95 -11.03
CA ALA A 15 -4.78 1.15 -11.67
C ALA A 15 -4.71 -0.36 -11.38
N ILE A 16 -3.50 -0.95 -11.38
CA ILE A 16 -3.28 -2.37 -11.07
C ILE A 16 -3.79 -2.68 -9.65
N ARG A 17 -3.34 -1.90 -8.67
CA ARG A 17 -3.72 -2.09 -7.26
C ARG A 17 -5.21 -1.93 -7.05
N ILE A 18 -5.84 -0.99 -7.76
CA ILE A 18 -7.30 -0.80 -7.74
C ILE A 18 -8.01 -2.05 -8.26
N SER A 19 -7.61 -2.55 -9.44
CA SER A 19 -8.20 -3.75 -10.04
C SER A 19 -8.00 -4.99 -9.16
N GLU A 20 -6.78 -5.25 -8.71
CA GLU A 20 -6.48 -6.43 -7.88
C GLU A 20 -7.29 -6.43 -6.57
N THR A 21 -7.35 -5.28 -5.90
CA THR A 21 -7.97 -5.20 -4.57
C THR A 21 -9.49 -5.21 -4.63
N LEU A 22 -10.09 -4.51 -5.61
CA LEU A 22 -11.55 -4.34 -5.68
C LEU A 22 -12.23 -5.34 -6.62
N SER A 23 -11.52 -5.83 -7.63
CA SER A 23 -12.04 -6.76 -8.64
C SER A 23 -11.44 -8.17 -8.55
N GLY A 24 -10.48 -8.39 -7.65
CA GLY A 24 -9.88 -9.69 -7.37
C GLY A 24 -8.80 -10.16 -8.34
N ASP A 25 -8.51 -9.40 -9.41
CA ASP A 25 -7.40 -9.65 -10.32
C ASP A 25 -6.94 -8.38 -11.06
N ALA A 26 -5.80 -8.45 -11.72
CA ALA A 26 -5.23 -7.34 -12.49
C ALA A 26 -5.81 -7.21 -13.92
N ILE A 27 -6.68 -8.13 -14.37
CA ILE A 27 -7.19 -8.15 -15.75
C ILE A 27 -7.99 -6.87 -16.06
N GLY A 28 -8.73 -6.35 -15.07
CA GLY A 28 -9.52 -5.13 -15.18
C GLY A 28 -8.73 -3.82 -15.22
N THR A 29 -7.39 -3.86 -15.11
CA THR A 29 -6.53 -2.65 -15.08
C THR A 29 -6.77 -1.74 -16.28
N ASN A 30 -6.93 -2.31 -17.48
CA ASN A 30 -7.17 -1.54 -18.70
C ASN A 30 -8.49 -0.74 -18.63
N MET A 31 -9.54 -1.31 -18.02
CA MET A 31 -10.83 -0.64 -17.83
C MET A 31 -10.74 0.46 -16.79
N VAL A 32 -9.97 0.27 -15.71
CA VAL A 32 -9.68 1.34 -14.74
C VAL A 32 -8.96 2.51 -15.42
N MET A 33 -7.95 2.22 -16.25
CA MET A 33 -7.26 3.26 -17.03
C MET A 33 -8.19 3.95 -18.04
N LEU A 34 -9.05 3.19 -18.72
CA LEU A 34 -10.03 3.71 -19.67
C LEU A 34 -11.02 4.67 -18.97
N GLY A 35 -11.50 4.29 -17.78
CA GLY A 35 -12.38 5.11 -16.96
C GLY A 35 -11.75 6.44 -16.56
N ALA A 36 -10.49 6.39 -16.13
CA ALA A 36 -9.74 7.60 -15.78
C ALA A 36 -9.50 8.49 -17.01
N ALA A 37 -9.11 7.91 -18.15
CA ALA A 37 -8.91 8.66 -19.40
C ALA A 37 -10.21 9.33 -19.89
N TYR A 38 -11.34 8.62 -19.82
CA TYR A 38 -12.65 9.18 -20.12
C TYR A 38 -12.98 10.37 -19.21
N GLN A 39 -12.78 10.21 -17.90
CA GLN A 39 -13.10 11.24 -16.92
C GLN A 39 -12.23 12.51 -17.05
N ASN A 40 -11.00 12.36 -17.56
CA ASN A 40 -10.11 13.49 -17.89
C ASN A 40 -10.41 14.12 -19.27
N GLY A 41 -11.47 13.70 -19.97
CA GLY A 41 -11.86 14.26 -21.27
C GLY A 41 -10.96 13.85 -22.44
N LEU A 42 -10.15 12.79 -22.28
CA LEU A 42 -9.22 12.32 -23.31
C LEU A 42 -9.90 11.47 -24.39
N ILE A 43 -11.17 11.12 -24.20
CA ILE A 43 -11.94 10.24 -25.08
C ILE A 43 -13.18 11.00 -25.57
N PRO A 44 -13.27 11.35 -26.87
CA PRO A 44 -14.38 12.13 -27.43
C PRO A 44 -15.58 11.24 -27.76
N LEU A 45 -16.05 10.47 -26.79
CA LEU A 45 -17.24 9.61 -26.91
C LEU A 45 -18.17 9.87 -25.73
N LYS A 46 -19.41 9.40 -25.83
CA LYS A 46 -20.32 9.34 -24.69
C LYS A 46 -20.04 8.08 -23.87
N SER A 47 -20.25 8.15 -22.55
CA SER A 47 -20.12 6.99 -21.65
C SER A 47 -20.98 5.82 -22.11
N GLU A 48 -22.19 6.09 -22.57
CA GLU A 48 -23.14 5.07 -23.05
C GLU A 48 -22.56 4.25 -24.20
N ASN A 49 -21.76 4.86 -25.08
CA ASN A 49 -21.13 4.16 -26.20
C ASN A 49 -20.01 3.22 -25.72
N ILE A 50 -19.26 3.63 -24.69
CA ILE A 50 -18.21 2.79 -24.08
C ILE A 50 -18.85 1.61 -23.35
N LEU A 51 -19.90 1.87 -22.56
CA LEU A 51 -20.66 0.82 -21.90
C LEU A 51 -21.25 -0.16 -22.92
N LYS A 52 -21.80 0.34 -24.03
CA LYS A 52 -22.32 -0.51 -25.09
C LYS A 52 -21.25 -1.36 -25.76
N ALA A 53 -20.06 -0.81 -25.97
CA ALA A 53 -18.93 -1.56 -26.52
C ALA A 53 -18.48 -2.69 -25.56
N ILE A 54 -18.49 -2.44 -24.24
CA ILE A 54 -18.20 -3.48 -23.23
C ILE A 54 -19.26 -4.58 -23.29
N GLU A 55 -20.55 -4.24 -23.38
CA GLU A 55 -21.64 -5.21 -23.53
C GLU A 55 -21.47 -6.06 -24.80
N LEU A 56 -21.13 -5.45 -25.93
CA LEU A 56 -20.93 -6.13 -27.20
C LEU A 56 -19.71 -7.06 -27.20
N ASN A 57 -18.69 -6.77 -26.40
CA ASN A 57 -17.54 -7.67 -26.24
C ASN A 57 -17.93 -8.99 -25.55
N GLY A 58 -18.95 -8.98 -24.68
CA GLY A 58 -19.56 -10.16 -24.07
C GLY A 58 -18.71 -10.87 -23.00
N ILE A 59 -17.44 -10.52 -22.84
CA ILE A 59 -16.55 -11.15 -21.84
C ILE A 59 -16.48 -10.27 -20.60
N GLY A 60 -16.86 -10.83 -19.45
CA GLY A 60 -16.71 -10.17 -18.15
C GLY A 60 -17.39 -8.80 -18.07
N VAL A 61 -18.55 -8.65 -18.72
CA VAL A 61 -19.25 -7.35 -18.92
C VAL A 61 -19.40 -6.58 -17.61
N GLU A 62 -20.00 -7.18 -16.58
CA GLU A 62 -20.22 -6.54 -15.27
C GLU A 62 -18.91 -6.08 -14.63
N LYS A 63 -17.88 -6.93 -14.68
CA LYS A 63 -16.56 -6.65 -14.11
C LYS A 63 -15.85 -5.51 -14.86
N ASN A 64 -15.97 -5.48 -16.18
CA ASN A 64 -15.38 -4.43 -17.01
C ASN A 64 -16.08 -3.08 -16.79
N ILE A 65 -17.41 -3.08 -16.68
CA ILE A 65 -18.20 -1.88 -16.32
C ILE A 65 -17.82 -1.40 -14.91
N TYR A 66 -17.71 -2.31 -13.95
CA TYR A 66 -17.30 -1.99 -12.58
C TYR A 66 -15.91 -1.32 -12.56
N ASN A 67 -14.90 -1.92 -13.20
CA ASN A 67 -13.56 -1.35 -13.30
C ASN A 67 -13.53 0.00 -14.04
N PHE A 68 -14.30 0.14 -15.11
CA PHE A 68 -14.46 1.42 -15.80
C PHE A 68 -14.99 2.51 -14.86
N ASN A 69 -15.99 2.19 -14.05
CA ASN A 69 -16.53 3.13 -13.07
C ASN A 69 -15.55 3.43 -11.93
N LEU A 70 -14.75 2.46 -11.48
CA LEU A 70 -13.69 2.70 -10.49
C LEU A 70 -12.65 3.71 -10.99
N GLY A 71 -12.26 3.60 -12.27
CA GLY A 71 -11.36 4.57 -12.90
C GLY A 71 -11.92 5.99 -12.88
N ARG A 72 -13.21 6.13 -13.24
CA ARG A 72 -13.91 7.42 -13.20
C ARG A 72 -14.02 7.98 -11.78
N LEU A 73 -14.40 7.13 -10.82
CA LEU A 73 -14.53 7.51 -9.42
C LEU A 73 -13.21 7.98 -8.84
N PHE A 74 -12.11 7.26 -9.10
CA PHE A 74 -10.79 7.64 -8.61
C PHE A 74 -10.34 8.99 -9.17
N THR A 75 -10.61 9.28 -10.45
CA THR A 75 -10.28 10.59 -11.03
C THR A 75 -11.04 11.74 -10.38
N VAL A 76 -12.31 11.55 -10.01
CA VAL A 76 -13.13 12.61 -9.37
C VAL A 76 -12.84 12.73 -7.87
N ASN A 77 -12.70 11.59 -7.18
CA ASN A 77 -12.52 11.52 -5.74
C ASN A 77 -11.49 10.43 -5.36
N PRO A 78 -10.18 10.73 -5.46
CA PRO A 78 -9.12 9.81 -5.03
C PRO A 78 -9.18 9.46 -3.54
N SER A 79 -9.79 10.33 -2.71
CA SER A 79 -9.90 10.19 -1.26
C SER A 79 -11.15 9.41 -0.82
N HIS A 80 -11.92 8.84 -1.75
CA HIS A 80 -13.09 8.03 -1.42
C HIS A 80 -12.69 6.83 -0.55
N GLU A 81 -13.50 6.48 0.45
CA GLU A 81 -13.18 5.44 1.45
C GLU A 81 -12.89 4.06 0.84
N ILE A 82 -13.50 3.76 -0.31
CA ILE A 82 -13.24 2.55 -1.09
C ILE A 82 -11.75 2.40 -1.43
N PHE A 83 -11.02 3.50 -1.57
CA PHE A 83 -9.60 3.56 -1.92
C PHE A 83 -8.66 3.63 -0.71
N ASN A 84 -9.17 3.47 0.52
CA ASN A 84 -8.34 3.52 1.73
C ASN A 84 -7.18 2.50 1.71
N PHE A 85 -7.32 1.39 0.99
CA PHE A 85 -6.25 0.40 0.79
C PHE A 85 -5.05 0.93 -0.03
N LEU A 86 -5.20 2.06 -0.72
CA LEU A 86 -4.12 2.74 -1.45
C LEU A 86 -3.28 3.63 -0.54
N ALA A 87 -3.78 3.98 0.65
CA ALA A 87 -2.94 4.60 1.65
C ALA A 87 -1.77 3.64 1.90
N LYS A 88 -0.57 4.01 1.44
CA LYS A 88 0.66 3.32 1.81
C LYS A 88 0.60 3.14 3.32
N ASP A 89 0.96 1.96 3.80
CA ASP A 89 1.39 1.80 5.19
C ASP A 89 2.29 2.99 5.49
N ILE A 90 1.78 3.94 6.27
CA ILE A 90 2.56 5.06 6.73
C ILE A 90 3.70 4.36 7.47
N VAL A 91 4.92 4.48 6.96
CA VAL A 91 6.09 4.16 7.77
C VAL A 91 6.04 5.21 8.86
N LYS A 92 5.32 4.86 9.92
CA LYS A 92 5.21 5.69 11.09
C LYS A 92 6.66 5.82 11.57
N ASP A 93 7.10 7.05 11.80
CA ASP A 93 8.41 7.33 12.37
C ASP A 93 8.35 6.95 13.86
N LEU A 94 8.32 5.65 14.10
CA LEU A 94 8.14 5.04 15.42
C LEU A 94 9.52 4.81 16.00
N ASN A 95 9.66 5.14 17.28
CA ASN A 95 10.79 4.63 18.04
C ASN A 95 10.74 3.09 18.12
N SER A 96 11.85 2.45 18.51
CA SER A 96 11.99 1.00 18.53
C SER A 96 10.88 0.28 19.32
N VAL A 97 10.36 0.90 20.39
CA VAL A 97 9.30 0.33 21.23
C VAL A 97 7.95 0.36 20.51
N GLU A 98 7.62 1.48 19.89
CA GLU A 98 6.40 1.67 19.14
C GLU A 98 6.39 0.83 17.85
N PHE A 99 7.53 0.73 17.17
CA PHE A 99 7.71 -0.11 15.99
C PHE A 99 7.46 -1.57 16.33
N PHE A 100 8.01 -2.06 17.44
CA PHE A 100 7.76 -3.43 17.89
C PHE A 100 6.27 -3.69 18.15
N LYS A 101 5.57 -2.76 18.80
CA LYS A 101 4.12 -2.87 19.05
C LYS A 101 3.31 -2.89 17.74
N ASP A 102 3.67 -2.04 16.77
CA ASP A 102 3.01 -2.00 15.46
C ASP A 102 3.21 -3.33 14.71
N ARG A 103 4.45 -3.86 14.68
CA ARG A 103 4.77 -5.14 14.04
C ARG A 103 4.10 -6.32 14.72
N LEU A 104 4.07 -6.35 16.06
CA LEU A 104 3.39 -7.40 16.82
C LEU A 104 1.91 -7.49 16.45
N LYS A 105 1.20 -6.35 16.39
CA LYS A 105 -0.21 -6.30 15.97
C LYS A 105 -0.44 -6.82 14.55
N ARG A 106 0.48 -6.53 13.62
CA ARG A 106 0.38 -7.01 12.23
C ARG A 106 0.59 -8.52 12.14
N ILE A 107 1.57 -9.06 12.88
CA ILE A 107 1.85 -10.49 12.93
C ILE A 107 0.66 -11.23 13.54
N GLU A 108 0.08 -10.72 14.63
CA GLU A 108 -1.13 -11.29 15.25
C GLU A 108 -2.30 -11.40 14.26
N LYS A 109 -2.44 -10.44 13.34
CA LYS A 109 -3.47 -10.47 12.29
C LYS A 109 -3.16 -11.50 11.19
N TYR A 110 -1.90 -11.83 10.96
CA TYR A 110 -1.48 -12.67 9.84
C TYR A 110 -1.29 -14.15 10.24
N ASP A 111 -0.57 -14.43 11.33
CA ASP A 111 -0.34 -15.77 11.85
C ASP A 111 -0.01 -15.75 13.35
N GLN A 112 -0.92 -16.29 14.17
CA GLN A 112 -0.75 -16.35 15.63
C GLN A 112 0.44 -17.21 16.08
N ARG A 113 0.85 -18.21 15.29
CA ARG A 113 1.91 -19.15 15.69
C ARG A 113 3.27 -18.48 15.78
N VAL A 114 3.49 -17.44 14.96
CA VAL A 114 4.75 -16.70 14.87
C VAL A 114 4.87 -15.63 15.97
N VAL A 115 3.77 -15.34 16.67
CA VAL A 115 3.72 -14.28 17.69
C VAL A 115 4.61 -14.63 18.89
N GLU A 116 4.62 -15.89 19.33
CA GLU A 116 5.44 -16.32 20.47
C GLU A 116 6.93 -16.24 20.17
N ASP A 117 7.34 -16.72 18.98
CA ASP A 117 8.74 -16.66 18.54
C ASP A 117 9.23 -15.21 18.45
N PHE A 118 8.39 -14.31 17.91
CA PHE A 118 8.71 -12.90 17.82
C PHE A 118 8.86 -12.22 19.20
N LYS A 119 8.03 -12.60 20.18
CA LYS A 119 8.16 -12.12 21.57
C LYS A 119 9.45 -12.62 22.22
N LYS A 120 9.77 -13.91 22.06
CA LYS A 120 11.03 -14.49 22.55
C LYS A 120 12.25 -13.78 21.98
N SER A 121 12.28 -13.51 20.68
CA SER A 121 13.39 -12.77 20.06
C SER A 121 13.59 -11.39 20.69
N LYS A 122 12.50 -10.69 21.04
CA LYS A 122 12.60 -9.41 21.75
C LYS A 122 13.20 -9.57 23.14
N GLU A 123 12.73 -10.54 23.92
CA GLU A 123 13.27 -10.79 25.27
C GLU A 123 14.78 -11.06 25.25
N ILE A 124 15.25 -11.81 24.25
CA ILE A 124 16.67 -12.07 24.03
C ILE A 124 17.43 -10.76 23.74
N ILE A 125 16.92 -9.93 22.83
CA ILE A 125 17.54 -8.64 22.49
C ILE A 125 17.59 -7.72 23.71
N ASP A 126 16.48 -7.60 24.46
CA ASP A 126 16.39 -6.77 25.67
C ASP A 126 17.39 -7.26 26.74
N SER A 127 17.59 -8.58 26.88
CA SER A 127 18.59 -9.16 27.77
C SER A 127 20.03 -8.83 27.34
N ILE A 128 20.34 -8.87 26.04
CA ILE A 128 21.70 -8.57 25.53
C ILE A 128 22.01 -7.09 25.74
N LEU A 129 21.08 -6.20 25.39
CA LEU A 129 21.24 -4.76 25.55
C LEU A 129 21.43 -4.37 27.02
N SER A 130 20.73 -5.04 27.94
CA SER A 130 20.89 -4.78 29.37
C SER A 130 22.29 -5.16 29.87
N GLN A 131 22.85 -6.28 29.40
CA GLN A 131 24.19 -6.74 29.77
C GLN A 131 25.31 -5.82 29.23
N GLU A 132 25.16 -5.31 28.00
CA GLU A 132 26.13 -4.40 27.39
C GLU A 132 26.18 -3.06 28.16
N VAL A 133 25.03 -2.50 28.52
CA VAL A 133 24.94 -1.25 29.29
C VAL A 133 25.54 -1.40 30.69
N ASP A 134 25.33 -2.54 31.36
CA ASP A 134 25.92 -2.82 32.66
C ASP A 134 27.45 -2.95 32.57
N SER A 135 27.96 -3.60 31.52
CA SER A 135 29.41 -3.75 31.31
C SER A 135 30.12 -2.42 31.05
N GLU A 136 29.50 -1.50 30.28
CA GLU A 136 30.05 -0.16 30.04
C GLU A 136 30.04 0.71 31.30
N ASN A 137 28.97 0.64 32.11
CA ASN A 137 28.86 1.39 33.35
C ASN A 137 29.88 0.92 34.39
N ILE A 138 30.08 -0.39 34.55
CA ILE A 138 31.11 -0.96 35.42
C ILE A 138 32.49 -0.48 34.99
N ASN A 139 32.77 -0.43 33.69
CA ASN A 139 34.07 0.00 33.17
C ASN A 139 34.31 1.50 33.40
N LYS A 140 33.30 2.35 33.18
CA LYS A 140 33.36 3.79 33.49
C LYS A 140 33.57 4.06 34.98
N ASP A 141 32.89 3.32 35.86
CA ASP A 141 33.06 3.45 37.31
C ASP A 141 34.43 2.96 37.79
N ALA A 142 34.97 1.90 37.18
CA ALA A 142 36.31 1.42 37.47
C ALA A 142 37.39 2.44 37.07
N ILE A 143 37.25 3.07 35.90
CA ILE A 143 38.15 4.15 35.44
C ILE A 143 38.07 5.37 36.36
N LYS A 144 36.87 5.72 36.84
CA LYS A 144 36.66 6.88 37.72
C LYS A 144 37.19 6.68 39.15
N ARG A 145 37.32 5.43 39.62
CA ARG A 145 37.91 5.07 40.92
C ARG A 145 39.42 4.88 40.88
N ALA A 146 40.01 4.76 39.69
CA ALA A 146 41.45 4.59 39.48
C ALA A 146 42.20 5.94 39.29
N LEU A 147 41.47 7.06 39.26
CA LEU A 147 41.97 8.44 39.26
C LEU A 147 41.77 9.06 40.65
#